data_AF-A0A8H7G8Z0-F1
#
_entry.id   AF-A0A8H7G8Z0-F1
#
_cell.length_a   1.000
_cell.length_b   1.000
_cell.length_c   1.000
_cell.angle_alpha   90.00
_cell.angle_beta   90.00
_cell.angle_gamma   90.00
#
_symmetry.space_group_name_H-M   'P 1'
#
loop_
_entity.id
_entity.type
_entity.pdbx_description
1 polymer ?
#
loop_
_entity_poly.entity_id
_entity_poly.type
_entity_poly.pdbx_seq_one_letter_code
_entity_poly.pdbx_strand_id
1 'polypeptide(L)'
;MLLAPRNDPTDLWAHNQQGTAFQELVVKPTFAPHLARPYEMPGIYPRPRLYNGEDPADRDAQQEYTPQDAPAAPQVEIAAPAIESHQFILNATMEWSERSRGPRSNTKSKKVAESKLSSQPYGVTVMTRKEIILAALTAHQFENINSVGAIGGPPFKIHWSGSVGGKARAVTVFSDNKWESVQLLLARAKRAVDTICLDFDLDAMDGFRNRKRGLSPVASDPYDEITFGTLVPRTDMFTPEQVAVAEAIKAIKSEWTCDAHGICYINPNGEHVQMNHIRLSAWGSGVVAGRCKPDGPPSADLLAAWTSGRPASTSRARGRTGPHPEAPATSSQPPPATDYAALLLQAIPALVGAFASNSGRNTNITQTTSATLTVPAENINWNSSPPPSLEDELEKCLQAFSLARGVSEDALATALSNLRRADYSPDAICEADIGHLRELSHLSEGQVLALKKFCCQWCGKMDVKRAKAV
;
A
#
# COMPACT_ATOMS: atom_id res chain seq x y z
N MET A 1 50.03 65.45 13.97
CA MET A 1 49.17 64.54 14.73
C MET A 1 47.91 64.31 13.91
N LEU A 2 47.78 63.11 13.34
CA LEU A 2 46.69 62.69 12.46
C LEU A 2 45.45 62.34 13.30
N LEU A 3 44.31 62.96 13.02
CA LEU A 3 43.01 62.51 13.49
C LEU A 3 42.14 62.20 12.28
N ALA A 4 41.79 60.93 12.15
CA ALA A 4 40.92 60.39 11.11
C ALA A 4 39.44 60.74 11.39
N PRO A 5 38.58 60.81 10.36
CA PRO A 5 37.14 61.04 10.53
C PRO A 5 36.43 59.77 11.02
N ARG A 6 35.43 59.97 11.89
CA ARG A 6 34.48 58.95 12.36
C ARG A 6 33.53 58.56 11.22
N ASN A 7 33.45 57.27 10.92
CA ASN A 7 32.40 56.69 10.09
C ASN A 7 31.21 56.31 10.98
N ASP A 8 30.03 56.85 10.69
CA ASP A 8 28.76 56.40 11.26
C ASP A 8 28.32 55.07 10.61
N PRO A 9 27.93 54.04 11.39
CA PRO A 9 27.63 52.70 10.86
C PRO A 9 26.16 52.47 10.46
N THR A 10 25.38 53.50 10.13
CA THR A 10 23.92 53.35 9.95
C THR A 10 23.40 53.18 8.52
N ASP A 11 24.22 53.30 7.47
CA ASP A 11 23.71 53.36 6.08
C ASP A 11 23.89 52.10 5.21
N LEU A 12 24.31 50.97 5.77
CA LEU A 12 24.63 49.77 4.98
C LEU A 12 23.55 48.67 4.92
N TRP A 13 22.33 48.93 5.42
CA TRP A 13 21.24 47.93 5.47
C TRP A 13 20.01 48.26 4.61
N ALA A 14 20.01 49.35 3.83
CA ALA A 14 18.81 49.85 3.16
C ALA A 14 18.52 49.26 1.76
N HIS A 15 19.44 48.48 1.17
CA HIS A 15 19.22 47.94 -0.16
C HIS A 15 19.41 46.42 -0.19
N ASN A 16 18.30 45.75 -0.50
CA ASN A 16 18.20 44.40 -1.04
C ASN A 16 17.88 43.23 -0.09
N GLN A 17 16.83 43.36 0.73
CA GLN A 17 16.08 42.20 1.21
C GLN A 17 14.64 42.24 0.69
N GLN A 18 14.40 41.62 -0.47
CA GLN A 18 13.04 41.24 -0.84
C GLN A 18 12.62 40.09 0.08
N GLY A 19 11.73 40.39 1.03
CA GLY A 19 11.11 39.36 1.87
C GLY A 19 10.32 38.39 1.00
N THR A 20 10.12 37.17 1.49
CA THR A 20 9.29 36.19 0.79
C THR A 20 7.87 36.72 0.58
N ALA A 21 7.18 36.27 -0.48
CA ALA A 21 5.81 36.71 -0.78
C ALA A 21 4.85 36.54 0.41
N PHE A 22 5.06 35.51 1.26
CA PHE A 22 4.30 35.33 2.49
C PHE A 22 4.53 36.45 3.51
N GLN A 23 5.78 36.91 3.65
CA GLN A 23 6.11 38.00 4.56
C GLN A 23 5.54 39.34 4.09
N GLU A 24 5.51 39.59 2.78
CA GLU A 24 4.91 40.79 2.19
C GLU A 24 3.37 40.76 2.18
N LEU A 25 2.75 39.61 1.93
CA LEU A 25 1.29 39.51 1.76
C LEU A 25 0.52 39.19 3.05
N VAL A 26 1.15 38.52 4.01
CA VAL A 26 0.48 38.05 5.23
C VAL A 26 1.07 38.72 6.46
N VAL A 27 2.39 38.70 6.62
CA VAL A 27 3.01 39.15 7.88
C VAL A 27 2.99 40.68 8.00
N LYS A 28 3.43 41.42 6.98
CA LYS A 28 3.50 42.89 7.05
C LYS A 28 2.14 43.56 7.17
N PRO A 29 1.09 43.19 6.40
CA PRO A 29 -0.21 43.84 6.55
C PRO A 29 -0.85 43.59 7.92
N THR A 30 -0.61 42.41 8.52
CA THR A 30 -1.20 42.05 9.81
C THR A 30 -0.44 42.63 11.01
N PHE A 31 0.90 42.69 10.96
CA PHE A 31 1.71 43.04 12.13
C PHE A 31 2.49 44.35 12.00
N ALA A 32 2.69 44.87 10.79
CA ALA A 32 3.41 46.13 10.56
C ALA A 32 2.86 46.86 9.31
N PRO A 33 1.59 47.31 9.33
CA PRO A 33 0.88 47.79 8.13
C PRO A 33 1.54 49.02 7.48
N HIS A 34 2.26 49.83 8.26
CA HIS A 34 3.00 50.98 7.74
C HIS A 34 4.26 50.61 6.93
N LEU A 35 4.71 49.35 7.01
CA LEU A 35 5.82 48.81 6.20
C LEU A 35 5.34 48.00 4.99
N ALA A 36 4.02 47.79 4.87
CA ALA A 36 3.43 47.11 3.72
C ALA A 36 3.46 48.04 2.51
N ARG A 37 3.96 47.55 1.37
CA ARG A 37 3.94 48.34 0.13
C ARG A 37 2.50 48.46 -0.39
N PRO A 38 2.10 49.61 -0.97
CA PRO A 38 0.84 49.72 -1.68
C PRO A 38 0.87 48.73 -2.86
N TYR A 39 0.00 47.73 -2.85
CA TYR A 39 -0.06 46.74 -3.91
C TYR A 39 -1.09 47.19 -4.95
N GLU A 40 -0.64 47.69 -6.09
CA GLU A 40 -1.49 47.88 -7.28
C GLU A 40 -1.71 46.49 -7.91
N MET A 41 -2.85 45.86 -7.64
CA MET A 41 -3.24 44.62 -8.32
C MET A 41 -3.57 44.92 -9.79
N PRO A 42 -2.80 44.39 -10.76
CA PRO A 42 -3.19 44.47 -12.17
C PRO A 42 -4.35 43.49 -12.40
N GLY A 43 -5.56 44.00 -12.67
CA GLY A 43 -6.54 43.24 -13.45
C GLY A 43 -7.86 42.81 -12.81
N ILE A 44 -8.31 43.35 -11.67
CA ILE A 44 -9.67 43.11 -11.13
C ILE A 44 -10.09 44.42 -10.44
N TYR A 45 -11.00 45.28 -10.93
CA TYR A 45 -12.39 45.14 -11.37
C TYR A 45 -12.76 46.21 -12.42
N PRO A 46 -13.71 45.97 -13.35
CA PRO A 46 -14.45 47.08 -13.96
C PRO A 46 -15.40 47.70 -12.92
N ARG A 47 -15.34 49.03 -12.77
CA ARG A 47 -16.27 49.82 -11.95
C ARG A 47 -17.73 49.48 -12.31
N PRO A 48 -18.63 49.34 -11.32
CA PRO A 48 -20.07 49.35 -11.60
C PRO A 48 -20.45 50.73 -12.14
N ARG A 49 -20.91 50.79 -13.39
CA ARG A 49 -21.64 51.96 -13.91
C ARG A 49 -22.96 52.02 -13.15
N LEU A 50 -23.14 53.09 -12.37
CA LEU A 50 -24.45 53.52 -11.88
C LEU A 50 -25.33 53.80 -13.11
N TYR A 51 -26.33 52.95 -13.32
CA TYR A 51 -27.42 53.20 -14.26
C TYR A 51 -28.53 53.91 -13.48
N ASN A 52 -28.76 55.18 -13.84
CA ASN A 52 -29.96 55.90 -13.46
C ASN A 52 -31.09 55.51 -14.43
N GLY A 53 -32.20 55.06 -13.85
CA GLY A 53 -33.57 55.52 -14.10
C GLY A 53 -34.16 55.58 -15.52
N GLU A 54 -35.36 54.96 -15.60
CA GLU A 54 -36.55 55.38 -16.37
C GLU A 54 -36.56 55.05 -17.89
N ASP A 55 -37.64 54.62 -18.54
CA ASP A 55 -38.92 53.94 -18.24
C ASP A 55 -39.47 53.48 -19.65
N PRO A 56 -40.73 53.05 -19.90
CA PRO A 56 -41.01 51.89 -20.77
C PRO A 56 -41.72 52.25 -22.09
N ALA A 57 -42.06 51.20 -22.85
CA ALA A 57 -42.99 51.14 -23.99
C ALA A 57 -42.41 51.33 -25.41
N ASP A 58 -42.26 50.21 -26.14
CA ASP A 58 -42.82 49.96 -27.49
C ASP A 58 -42.27 48.61 -27.98
N ARG A 59 -43.08 47.54 -28.04
CA ARG A 59 -43.92 47.12 -29.17
C ARG A 59 -43.18 46.84 -30.49
N ASP A 60 -43.21 45.56 -30.84
CA ASP A 60 -43.43 45.02 -32.18
C ASP A 60 -42.46 45.42 -33.30
N ALA A 61 -41.35 44.67 -33.39
CA ALA A 61 -40.70 44.38 -34.67
C ALA A 61 -39.93 43.05 -34.60
N GLN A 62 -40.59 41.95 -34.99
CA GLN A 62 -39.88 40.74 -35.41
C GLN A 62 -39.21 41.05 -36.76
N GLN A 63 -37.95 41.46 -36.71
CA GLN A 63 -37.11 41.58 -37.89
C GLN A 63 -36.26 40.30 -37.98
N GLU A 64 -36.67 39.43 -38.90
CA GLU A 64 -35.96 38.23 -39.31
C GLU A 64 -34.58 38.62 -39.85
N TYR A 65 -33.56 38.47 -38.99
CA TYR A 65 -32.18 38.77 -39.32
C TYR A 65 -31.57 37.57 -40.03
N THR A 66 -31.64 37.54 -41.37
CA THR A 66 -30.78 36.69 -42.19
C THR A 66 -29.32 37.08 -41.94
N PRO A 67 -28.45 36.17 -41.46
CA PRO A 67 -27.04 36.48 -41.23
C PRO A 67 -26.37 36.71 -42.59
N GLN A 68 -26.09 37.98 -42.87
CA GLN A 68 -25.33 38.39 -44.04
C GLN A 68 -23.83 38.20 -43.74
N ASP A 69 -23.14 37.55 -44.67
CA ASP A 69 -21.72 37.17 -44.67
C ASP A 69 -20.81 38.14 -43.91
N ALA A 70 -20.52 37.79 -42.65
CA ALA A 70 -19.40 38.37 -41.94
C ALA A 70 -18.11 37.77 -42.52
N PRO A 71 -17.14 38.59 -43.00
CA PRO A 71 -15.88 38.09 -43.50
C PRO A 71 -15.19 37.29 -42.40
N ALA A 72 -14.89 36.02 -42.69
CA ALA A 72 -14.23 35.10 -41.78
C ALA A 72 -13.01 35.79 -41.16
N ALA A 73 -13.09 36.07 -39.86
CA ALA A 73 -11.94 36.55 -39.10
C ALA A 73 -10.80 35.54 -39.31
N PRO A 74 -9.57 36.00 -39.60
CA PRO A 74 -8.44 35.10 -39.79
C PRO A 74 -8.31 34.23 -38.54
N GLN A 75 -8.59 32.93 -38.68
CA GLN A 75 -8.32 31.97 -37.64
C GLN A 75 -6.81 31.92 -37.48
N VAL A 76 -6.31 32.67 -36.51
CA VAL A 76 -4.94 32.52 -36.02
C VAL A 76 -4.92 31.15 -35.36
N GLU A 77 -4.49 30.15 -36.13
CA GLU A 77 -4.16 28.82 -35.64
C GLU A 77 -2.99 28.99 -34.66
N ILE A 78 -3.31 29.25 -33.40
CA ILE A 78 -2.34 29.32 -32.31
C ILE A 78 -1.78 27.89 -32.20
N ALA A 79 -0.65 27.65 -32.87
CA ALA A 79 0.07 26.40 -32.79
C ALA A 79 0.27 26.07 -31.31
N ALA A 80 -0.42 25.04 -30.82
CA ALA A 80 -0.27 24.58 -29.46
C ALA A 80 1.24 24.32 -29.25
N PRO A 81 1.87 24.95 -28.25
CA PRO A 81 3.30 24.80 -28.05
C PRO A 81 3.59 23.31 -27.90
N ALA A 82 4.51 22.79 -28.71
CA ALA A 82 4.92 21.40 -28.65
C ALA A 82 5.38 21.10 -27.22
N ILE A 83 4.56 20.36 -26.47
CA ILE A 83 4.87 19.97 -25.10
C ILE A 83 5.99 18.94 -25.22
N GLU A 84 7.24 19.40 -25.07
CA GLU A 84 8.39 18.50 -24.97
C GLU A 84 8.07 17.47 -23.88
N SER A 85 8.02 16.19 -24.26
CA SER A 85 7.67 15.10 -23.37
C SER A 85 8.81 14.87 -22.39
N HIS A 86 8.82 15.64 -21.30
CA HIS A 86 9.79 15.48 -20.23
C HIS A 86 9.65 14.06 -19.65
N GLN A 87 10.74 13.31 -19.66
CA GLN A 87 10.78 11.94 -19.16
C GLN A 87 11.29 11.90 -17.73
N PHE A 88 10.68 11.05 -16.90
CA PHE A 88 10.99 10.92 -15.48
C PHE A 88 11.33 9.48 -15.12
N ILE A 89 12.28 9.28 -14.21
CA ILE A 89 12.53 7.99 -13.56
C ILE A 89 11.53 7.85 -12.40
N LEU A 90 10.88 6.69 -12.29
CA LEU A 90 9.96 6.42 -11.20
C LEU A 90 10.70 5.72 -10.06
N ASN A 91 10.56 6.22 -8.84
CA ASN A 91 10.99 5.54 -7.61
C ASN A 91 9.75 5.06 -6.85
N ALA A 92 9.40 3.79 -6.98
CA ALA A 92 8.23 3.20 -6.34
C ALA A 92 8.61 2.63 -4.97
N THR A 93 8.00 3.13 -3.89
CA THR A 93 8.08 2.59 -2.54
C THR A 93 6.82 1.81 -2.22
N MET A 94 6.97 0.57 -1.79
CA MET A 94 5.88 -0.28 -1.30
C MET A 94 5.99 -0.39 0.23
N GLU A 95 4.95 0.00 0.97
CA GLU A 95 4.87 -0.08 2.43
C GLU A 95 3.88 -1.17 2.84
N TRP A 96 4.22 -2.01 3.83
CA TRP A 96 3.32 -3.02 4.39
C TRP A 96 3.58 -3.27 5.88
N SER A 97 2.58 -3.80 6.57
CA SER A 97 2.69 -4.17 7.98
C SER A 97 3.10 -5.63 8.13
N GLU A 98 4.37 -5.87 8.47
CA GLU A 98 4.87 -7.20 8.80
C GLU A 98 4.52 -7.56 10.25
N ARG A 99 3.82 -8.68 10.46
CA ARG A 99 3.49 -9.20 11.79
C ARG A 99 4.62 -10.08 12.30
N SER A 100 5.43 -9.55 13.21
CA SER A 100 6.45 -10.35 13.89
C SER A 100 5.87 -11.03 15.13
N ARG A 101 6.05 -12.35 15.26
CA ARG A 101 5.72 -13.07 16.49
C ARG A 101 6.80 -12.83 17.53
N GLY A 102 6.46 -12.07 18.57
CA GLY A 102 7.33 -11.94 19.73
C GLY A 102 7.40 -13.25 20.54
N PRO A 103 8.46 -13.44 21.36
CA PRO A 103 8.64 -14.65 22.18
C PRO A 103 7.50 -14.94 23.18
N ARG A 104 6.58 -14.00 23.43
CA ARG A 104 5.50 -14.08 24.43
C ARG A 104 4.11 -13.86 23.83
N SER A 105 3.82 -14.41 22.66
CA SER A 105 2.53 -14.34 21.94
C SER A 105 2.02 -12.95 21.51
N ASN A 106 2.61 -11.86 22.01
CA ASN A 106 2.27 -10.51 21.57
C ASN A 106 2.81 -10.28 20.14
N THR A 107 1.89 -10.25 19.19
CA THR A 107 2.19 -9.93 17.79
C THR A 107 2.36 -8.42 17.67
N LYS A 108 3.57 -7.95 17.33
CA LYS A 108 3.82 -6.55 17.02
C LYS A 108 3.84 -6.37 15.50
N SER A 109 3.02 -5.47 14.98
CA SER A 109 3.09 -5.03 13.59
C SER A 109 4.23 -4.03 13.42
N LYS A 110 5.14 -4.31 12.50
CA LYS A 110 6.21 -3.41 12.08
C LYS A 110 5.93 -2.95 10.66
N LYS A 111 5.93 -1.64 10.41
CA LYS A 111 5.88 -1.10 9.05
C LYS A 111 7.23 -1.33 8.38
N VAL A 112 7.20 -2.00 7.24
CA VAL A 112 8.35 -2.26 6.37
C VAL A 112 8.11 -1.54 5.06
N ALA A 113 9.16 -1.02 4.45
CA ALA A 113 9.09 -0.33 3.18
C ALA A 113 10.24 -0.78 2.27
N GLU A 114 9.94 -0.98 0.99
CA GLU A 114 10.93 -1.31 -0.05
C GLU A 114 10.78 -0.35 -1.22
N SER A 115 11.87 0.28 -1.65
CA SER A 115 11.89 1.22 -2.78
C SER A 115 12.66 0.64 -3.95
N LYS A 116 12.12 0.76 -5.17
CA LYS A 116 12.77 0.37 -6.42
C LYS A 116 12.64 1.47 -7.47
N LEU A 117 13.73 1.71 -8.17
CA LEU A 117 13.75 2.57 -9.35
C LEU A 117 13.25 1.80 -10.58
N SER A 118 12.54 2.48 -11.45
CA SER A 118 12.14 1.92 -12.73
C SER A 118 13.34 1.73 -13.66
N SER A 119 13.29 0.70 -14.49
CA SER A 119 14.35 0.36 -15.44
C SER A 119 14.49 1.35 -16.60
N GLN A 120 13.41 2.07 -16.93
CA GLN A 120 13.34 3.03 -18.03
C GLN A 120 12.67 4.33 -17.57
N PRO A 121 12.94 5.46 -18.25
CA PRO A 121 12.27 6.72 -18.00
C PRO A 121 10.88 6.76 -18.68
N TYR A 122 9.95 7.53 -18.10
CA TYR A 122 8.55 7.58 -18.50
C TYR A 122 8.06 9.01 -18.75
N GLY A 123 7.26 9.22 -19.80
CA GLY A 123 6.56 10.48 -20.06
C GLY A 123 5.36 10.66 -19.12
N VAL A 124 5.58 10.94 -17.84
CA VAL A 124 4.53 10.95 -16.81
C VAL A 124 3.41 11.96 -17.10
N THR A 125 3.71 13.06 -17.79
CA THR A 125 2.72 14.08 -18.17
C THR A 125 1.68 13.62 -19.19
N VAL A 126 1.95 12.52 -19.92
CA VAL A 126 1.02 11.96 -20.92
C VAL A 126 0.44 10.62 -20.50
N MET A 127 1.00 9.97 -19.48
CA MET A 127 0.51 8.68 -18.98
C MET A 127 -0.81 8.82 -18.22
N THR A 128 -1.73 7.88 -18.46
CA THR A 128 -2.92 7.73 -17.62
C THR A 128 -2.57 7.29 -16.21
N ARG A 129 -3.48 7.51 -15.25
CA ARG A 129 -3.30 7.04 -13.87
C ARG A 129 -3.09 5.52 -13.81
N LYS A 130 -3.78 4.77 -14.68
CA LYS A 130 -3.62 3.32 -14.77
C LYS A 130 -2.22 2.92 -15.20
N GLU A 131 -1.68 3.57 -16.22
CA GLU A 131 -0.35 3.26 -16.76
C GLU A 131 0.75 3.55 -15.74
N ILE A 132 0.66 4.65 -14.98
CA ILE A 132 1.68 4.95 -13.97
C ILE A 132 1.65 3.95 -12.80
N ILE A 133 0.45 3.52 -12.37
CA ILE A 133 0.33 2.47 -11.35
C ILE A 133 0.95 1.17 -11.87
N LEU A 134 0.65 0.78 -13.12
CA LEU A 134 1.23 -0.43 -13.72
C LEU A 134 2.76 -0.33 -13.83
N ALA A 135 3.31 0.81 -14.25
CA ALA A 135 4.74 1.02 -14.32
C ALA A 135 5.42 0.89 -12.94
N ALA A 136 4.80 1.46 -11.89
CA ALA A 136 5.30 1.36 -10.53
C ALA A 136 5.23 -0.06 -9.95
N LEU A 137 4.14 -0.79 -10.23
CA LEU A 137 3.99 -2.19 -9.81
C LEU A 137 4.95 -3.12 -10.56
N THR A 138 5.21 -2.84 -11.84
CA THR A 138 6.16 -3.60 -12.66
C THR A 138 7.58 -3.51 -12.11
N ALA A 139 7.98 -2.36 -11.55
CA ALA A 139 9.28 -2.21 -10.89
C ALA A 139 9.47 -3.17 -9.70
N HIS A 140 8.37 -3.63 -9.08
CA HIS A 140 8.36 -4.61 -7.98
C HIS A 140 7.91 -6.02 -8.40
N GLN A 141 7.66 -6.26 -9.69
CA GLN A 141 7.10 -7.52 -10.21
C GLN A 141 5.71 -7.86 -9.63
N PHE A 142 4.91 -6.83 -9.34
CA PHE A 142 3.58 -6.94 -8.74
C PHE A 142 2.41 -6.78 -9.72
N GLU A 143 2.69 -6.57 -11.01
CA GLU A 143 1.71 -6.38 -12.08
C GLU A 143 0.78 -7.57 -12.27
N ASN A 144 1.28 -8.79 -12.03
CA ASN A 144 0.48 -10.02 -12.18
C ASN A 144 -0.48 -10.25 -11.00
N ILE A 145 -0.20 -9.64 -9.85
CA ILE A 145 -0.92 -9.89 -8.60
C ILE A 145 -2.04 -8.86 -8.39
N ASN A 146 -1.86 -7.64 -8.90
CA ASN A 146 -2.78 -6.54 -8.68
C ASN A 146 -3.51 -6.16 -9.98
N SER A 147 -4.85 -6.15 -9.96
CA SER A 147 -5.66 -5.58 -11.04
C SER A 147 -5.67 -4.07 -10.89
N VAL A 148 -5.16 -3.37 -11.88
CA VAL A 148 -5.52 -1.96 -12.07
C VAL A 148 -6.77 -1.94 -12.95
N GLY A 149 -7.93 -1.92 -12.30
CA GLY A 149 -9.23 -1.86 -12.98
C GLY A 149 -9.36 -0.61 -13.85
N ALA A 150 -10.19 -0.67 -14.90
CA ALA A 150 -10.38 0.45 -15.82
C ALA A 150 -10.95 1.71 -15.14
N ILE A 151 -11.73 1.54 -14.08
CA ILE A 151 -12.45 2.62 -13.37
C ILE A 151 -11.77 2.95 -12.02
N GLY A 152 -10.84 2.10 -11.56
CA GLY A 152 -10.34 2.17 -10.20
C GLY A 152 -9.02 1.43 -10.05
N GLY A 153 -8.03 2.12 -9.48
CA GLY A 153 -6.72 1.59 -9.15
C GLY A 153 -6.38 1.98 -7.71
N PRO A 154 -5.39 1.32 -7.09
CA PRO A 154 -5.00 1.58 -5.72
C PRO A 154 -4.62 3.05 -5.49
N PRO A 155 -4.94 3.62 -4.32
CA PRO A 155 -4.48 4.96 -3.97
C PRO A 155 -2.95 4.95 -3.77
N PHE A 156 -2.28 6.01 -4.21
CA PHE A 156 -0.85 6.18 -4.00
C PHE A 156 -0.51 7.63 -3.66
N LYS A 157 0.60 7.85 -2.98
CA LYS A 157 1.15 9.19 -2.74
C LYS A 157 2.22 9.49 -3.78
N ILE A 158 2.26 10.73 -4.25
CA ILE A 158 3.28 11.19 -5.19
C ILE A 158 3.99 12.42 -4.66
N HIS A 159 5.32 12.41 -4.78
CA HIS A 159 6.17 13.55 -4.44
C HIS A 159 7.45 13.57 -5.29
N TRP A 160 8.09 14.72 -5.40
CA TRP A 160 9.37 14.91 -6.11
C TRP A 160 10.17 16.03 -5.44
N SER A 161 11.43 16.22 -5.84
CA SER A 161 12.25 17.29 -5.29
C SER A 161 11.65 18.66 -5.62
N GLY A 162 11.30 19.43 -4.58
CA GLY A 162 10.64 20.73 -4.73
C GLY A 162 9.12 20.69 -4.91
N SER A 163 8.47 19.53 -4.77
CA SER A 163 7.00 19.47 -4.69
C SER A 163 6.48 20.20 -3.45
N VAL A 164 5.30 20.81 -3.53
CA VAL A 164 4.72 21.57 -2.42
C VAL A 164 4.54 20.67 -1.20
N GLY A 165 5.27 20.97 -0.11
CA GLY A 165 5.21 20.24 1.16
C GLY A 165 6.02 18.93 1.22
N GLY A 166 6.79 18.59 0.17
CA GLY A 166 7.71 17.46 0.14
C GLY A 166 7.06 16.10 0.43
N LYS A 167 7.85 15.14 0.94
CA LYS A 167 7.37 13.78 1.27
C LYS A 167 6.29 13.77 2.35
N ALA A 168 6.40 14.64 3.37
CA ALA A 168 5.47 14.68 4.50
C ALA A 168 4.04 15.10 4.11
N ARG A 169 3.90 15.92 3.06
CA ARG A 169 2.61 16.38 2.54
C ARG A 169 2.38 15.94 1.09
N ALA A 170 2.93 14.77 0.73
CA ALA A 170 2.76 14.19 -0.59
C ALA A 170 1.27 14.06 -0.97
N VAL A 171 0.94 14.40 -2.22
CA VAL A 171 -0.45 14.38 -2.69
C VAL A 171 -0.89 12.93 -2.83
N THR A 172 -2.02 12.57 -2.23
CA THR A 172 -2.63 11.23 -2.41
C THR A 172 -3.58 11.25 -3.60
N VAL A 173 -3.25 10.45 -4.62
CA VAL A 173 -4.01 10.28 -5.86
C VAL A 173 -4.88 9.03 -5.73
N PHE A 174 -6.20 9.21 -5.84
CA PHE A 174 -7.18 8.12 -5.78
C PHE A 174 -8.17 8.14 -6.95
N SER A 175 -8.13 9.16 -7.81
CA SER A 175 -9.01 9.36 -8.96
C SER A 175 -8.26 9.99 -10.13
N ASP A 176 -8.81 9.88 -11.34
CA ASP A 176 -8.19 10.40 -12.55
C ASP A 176 -8.17 11.95 -12.55
N ASN A 177 -9.22 12.62 -12.06
CA ASN A 177 -9.22 14.09 -11.92
C ASN A 177 -8.08 14.61 -11.01
N LYS A 178 -7.76 13.84 -9.94
CA LYS A 178 -6.61 14.17 -9.08
C LYS A 178 -5.29 13.92 -9.80
N TRP A 179 -5.24 12.89 -10.63
CA TRP A 179 -4.08 12.59 -11.45
C TRP A 179 -3.82 13.71 -12.48
N GLU A 180 -4.85 14.18 -13.18
CA GLU A 180 -4.75 15.33 -14.10
C GLU A 180 -4.20 16.58 -13.42
N SER A 181 -4.66 16.86 -12.19
CA SER A 181 -4.15 17.98 -11.38
C SER A 181 -2.65 17.83 -11.09
N VAL A 182 -2.19 16.61 -10.82
CA VAL A 182 -0.77 16.31 -10.60
C VAL A 182 0.03 16.44 -11.89
N GLN A 183 -0.49 15.99 -13.03
CA GLN A 183 0.16 16.16 -14.34
C GLN A 183 0.38 17.64 -14.67
N LEU A 184 -0.60 18.51 -14.38
CA LEU A 184 -0.48 19.95 -14.56
C LEU A 184 0.59 20.57 -13.64
N LEU A 185 0.74 20.07 -12.41
CA LEU A 185 1.81 20.48 -11.51
C LEU A 185 3.19 20.01 -11.99
N LEU A 186 3.29 18.78 -12.52
CA LEU A 186 4.53 18.24 -13.08
C LEU A 186 4.94 18.96 -14.37
N ALA A 187 3.99 19.34 -15.22
CA ALA A 187 4.25 20.13 -16.43
C ALA A 187 4.85 21.51 -16.11
N ARG A 188 4.53 22.07 -14.93
CA ARG A 188 5.07 23.34 -14.43
C ARG A 188 6.33 23.16 -13.59
N ALA A 189 6.68 21.92 -13.23
CA ALA A 189 7.88 21.66 -12.44
C ALA A 189 9.12 22.04 -13.25
N LYS A 190 10.17 22.47 -12.55
CA LYS A 190 11.44 22.82 -13.19
C LYS A 190 12.00 21.58 -13.89
N ARG A 191 12.68 21.78 -15.04
CA ARG A 191 13.39 20.73 -15.80
C ARG A 191 14.43 19.95 -14.99
N ALA A 192 14.81 20.43 -13.80
CA ALA A 192 15.72 19.74 -12.89
C ALA A 192 15.08 18.55 -12.15
N VAL A 193 13.77 18.33 -12.28
CA VAL A 193 13.10 17.18 -11.65
C VAL A 193 13.19 15.98 -12.59
N ASP A 194 14.10 15.07 -12.30
CA ASP A 194 14.31 13.82 -13.06
C ASP A 194 13.57 12.63 -12.45
N THR A 195 13.34 12.63 -11.14
CA THR A 195 12.83 11.48 -10.39
C THR A 195 11.52 11.81 -9.69
N ILE A 196 10.52 10.95 -9.89
CA ILE A 196 9.22 11.01 -9.22
C ILE A 196 9.11 9.84 -8.25
N CYS A 197 8.82 10.13 -6.98
CA CYS A 197 8.62 9.12 -5.96
C CYS A 197 7.13 8.80 -5.80
N LEU A 198 6.80 7.51 -5.79
CA LEU A 198 5.46 6.97 -5.64
C LEU A 198 5.42 6.07 -4.42
N ASP A 199 4.63 6.39 -3.40
CA ASP A 199 4.48 5.55 -2.21
C ASP A 199 3.12 4.83 -2.24
N PHE A 200 3.14 3.50 -2.20
CA PHE A 200 1.97 2.62 -2.14
C PHE A 200 1.88 1.95 -0.78
N ASP A 201 0.68 1.93 -0.20
CA ASP A 201 0.37 1.16 1.01
C ASP A 201 -0.26 -0.18 0.61
N LEU A 202 0.54 -1.25 0.66
CA LEU A 202 0.11 -2.59 0.25
C LEU A 202 -1.01 -3.14 1.13
N ASP A 203 -1.13 -2.69 2.39
CA ASP A 203 -2.23 -3.09 3.27
C ASP A 203 -3.55 -2.48 2.76
N ALA A 204 -3.51 -1.24 2.25
CA ALA A 204 -4.65 -0.58 1.62
C ALA A 204 -4.96 -1.09 0.19
N MET A 205 -4.02 -1.81 -0.43
CA MET A 205 -4.16 -2.35 -1.79
C MET A 205 -4.89 -3.70 -1.84
N ASP A 206 -5.19 -4.33 -0.72
CA ASP A 206 -5.72 -5.70 -0.68
C ASP A 206 -7.01 -5.88 -1.52
N GLY A 207 -7.87 -4.85 -1.57
CA GLY A 207 -9.09 -4.83 -2.40
C GLY A 207 -8.86 -4.78 -3.91
N PHE A 208 -7.63 -4.51 -4.37
CA PHE A 208 -7.27 -4.41 -5.79
C PHE A 208 -6.52 -5.63 -6.32
N ARG A 209 -6.27 -6.65 -5.47
CA ARG A 209 -5.61 -7.89 -5.89
C ARG A 209 -6.47 -8.65 -6.89
N ASN A 210 -5.87 -9.09 -8.00
CA ASN A 210 -6.50 -9.84 -9.10
C ASN A 210 -7.18 -11.14 -8.62
N ARG A 211 -6.85 -11.61 -7.42
CA ARG A 211 -7.36 -12.84 -6.83
C ARG A 211 -7.70 -12.61 -5.37
N LYS A 212 -8.96 -12.86 -4.98
CA LYS A 212 -9.36 -13.12 -3.57
C LYS A 212 -8.75 -14.40 -2.99
N ARG A 213 -7.85 -15.08 -3.74
CA ARG A 213 -7.13 -16.28 -3.29
C ARG A 213 -5.69 -15.90 -3.00
N GLY A 214 -5.24 -16.21 -1.79
CA GLY A 214 -3.85 -16.12 -1.39
C GLY A 214 -2.98 -16.92 -2.35
N LEU A 215 -2.25 -16.23 -3.20
CA LEU A 215 -1.07 -16.75 -3.84
C LEU A 215 0.03 -15.75 -3.51
N SER A 216 0.77 -16.09 -2.48
CA SER A 216 2.09 -15.51 -2.27
C SER A 216 2.93 -15.78 -3.52
N PRO A 217 3.48 -14.76 -4.18
CA PRO A 217 4.38 -14.91 -5.33
C PRO A 217 5.85 -14.83 -4.92
N VAL A 218 6.11 -14.78 -3.62
CA VAL A 218 7.45 -14.89 -3.04
C VAL A 218 7.50 -16.25 -2.37
N ALA A 219 8.68 -16.85 -2.23
CA ALA A 219 8.92 -17.95 -1.31
C ALA A 219 8.70 -17.49 0.15
N SER A 220 7.49 -17.02 0.46
CA SER A 220 7.06 -16.68 1.79
C SER A 220 7.02 -17.97 2.56
N ASP A 221 7.88 -18.00 3.56
CA ASP A 221 7.81 -18.82 4.74
C ASP A 221 6.76 -19.94 4.69
N PRO A 222 7.16 -21.22 4.60
CA PRO A 222 6.24 -22.35 4.59
C PRO A 222 5.54 -22.58 5.94
N TYR A 223 5.38 -21.52 6.74
CA TYR A 223 4.47 -21.40 7.87
C TYR A 223 3.23 -20.53 7.55
N ASP A 224 3.20 -19.78 6.45
CA ASP A 224 2.06 -18.91 6.09
C ASP A 224 0.85 -19.69 5.54
N GLU A 225 1.08 -20.92 5.07
CA GLU A 225 0.05 -21.87 4.66
C GLU A 225 -0.91 -22.26 5.80
N ILE A 226 -0.47 -22.11 7.06
CA ILE A 226 -1.26 -22.46 8.25
C ILE A 226 -2.41 -21.46 8.48
N THR A 227 -2.33 -20.25 7.90
CA THR A 227 -3.18 -19.14 8.36
C THR A 227 -4.46 -18.93 7.52
N PHE A 228 -4.51 -19.34 6.23
CA PHE A 228 -5.58 -18.87 5.33
C PHE A 228 -6.20 -19.84 4.30
N GLY A 229 -5.94 -21.15 4.32
CA GLY A 229 -6.53 -22.06 3.33
C GLY A 229 -6.86 -23.44 3.87
N THR A 230 -8.02 -23.98 3.49
CA THR A 230 -8.53 -25.33 3.79
C THR A 230 -7.39 -26.35 3.94
N LEU A 231 -7.20 -26.89 5.14
CA LEU A 231 -6.12 -27.78 5.62
C LEU A 231 -5.96 -29.12 4.87
N VAL A 232 -6.18 -29.17 3.56
CA VAL A 232 -5.97 -30.34 2.73
C VAL A 232 -4.75 -30.05 1.85
N PRO A 233 -3.57 -30.60 2.19
CA PRO A 233 -2.41 -30.58 1.31
C PRO A 233 -2.81 -31.02 -0.09
N ARG A 234 -2.48 -30.22 -1.10
CA ARG A 234 -2.80 -30.59 -2.47
C ARG A 234 -1.99 -31.81 -2.87
N THR A 235 -2.63 -32.80 -3.47
CA THR A 235 -2.00 -34.08 -3.84
C THR A 235 -0.93 -33.93 -4.92
N ASP A 236 -0.98 -32.87 -5.72
CA ASP A 236 -0.01 -32.52 -6.77
C ASP A 236 1.33 -32.01 -6.22
N MET A 237 1.39 -31.63 -4.94
CA MET A 237 2.62 -31.14 -4.31
C MET A 237 3.50 -32.25 -3.71
N PHE A 238 2.98 -33.48 -3.64
CA PHE A 238 3.74 -34.61 -3.12
C PHE A 238 4.57 -35.26 -4.21
N THR A 239 5.79 -35.68 -3.87
CA THR A 239 6.59 -36.47 -4.79
C THR A 239 5.87 -37.80 -5.08
N PRO A 240 6.05 -38.41 -6.27
CA PRO A 240 5.44 -39.70 -6.57
C PRO A 240 5.81 -40.78 -5.53
N GLU A 241 7.01 -40.68 -4.94
CA GLU A 241 7.45 -41.53 -3.84
C GLU A 241 6.60 -41.33 -2.57
N GLN A 242 6.31 -40.08 -2.19
CA GLN A 242 5.46 -39.78 -1.04
C GLN A 242 4.02 -40.26 -1.24
N VAL A 243 3.49 -40.15 -2.47
CA VAL A 243 2.18 -40.68 -2.83
C VAL A 243 2.17 -42.21 -2.70
N ALA A 244 3.19 -42.89 -3.22
CA ALA A 244 3.33 -44.34 -3.08
C ALA A 244 3.43 -44.80 -1.61
N VAL A 245 4.15 -44.05 -0.75
CA VAL A 245 4.21 -44.35 0.70
C VAL A 245 2.85 -44.15 1.36
N ALA A 246 2.10 -43.10 0.99
CA ALA A 246 0.76 -42.87 1.52
C ALA A 246 -0.23 -43.98 1.11
N GLU A 247 -0.15 -44.45 -0.14
CA GLU A 247 -0.93 -45.60 -0.62
C GLU A 247 -0.55 -46.90 0.12
N ALA A 248 0.73 -47.15 0.33
CA ALA A 248 1.20 -48.29 1.10
C ALA A 248 0.71 -48.24 2.57
N ILE A 249 0.73 -47.07 3.19
CA ILE A 249 0.16 -46.89 4.55
C ILE A 249 -1.34 -47.18 4.54
N LYS A 250 -2.08 -46.76 3.52
CA LYS A 250 -3.51 -47.05 3.40
C LYS A 250 -3.77 -48.57 3.32
N ALA A 251 -2.95 -49.31 2.56
CA ALA A 251 -3.03 -50.77 2.47
C ALA A 251 -2.66 -51.48 3.79
N ILE A 252 -1.62 -51.02 4.49
CA ILE A 252 -1.27 -51.54 5.82
C ILE A 252 -2.43 -51.32 6.80
N LYS A 253 -3.04 -50.13 6.79
CA LYS A 253 -4.16 -49.82 7.69
C LYS A 253 -5.39 -50.69 7.47
N SER A 254 -5.67 -51.13 6.24
CA SER A 254 -6.82 -51.99 5.95
C SER A 254 -6.61 -53.42 6.42
N GLU A 255 -5.37 -53.92 6.44
CA GLU A 255 -5.08 -55.30 6.85
C GLU A 255 -4.85 -55.42 8.36
N TRP A 256 -4.19 -54.44 8.97
CA TRP A 256 -3.71 -54.50 10.36
C TRP A 256 -4.63 -53.75 11.33
N THR A 257 -5.94 -53.91 11.17
CA THR A 257 -6.93 -53.35 12.10
C THR A 257 -6.97 -54.17 13.39
N CYS A 258 -7.04 -53.49 14.54
CA CYS A 258 -7.07 -54.12 15.86
C CYS A 258 -8.18 -53.50 16.71
N ASP A 259 -9.05 -54.35 17.27
CA ASP A 259 -10.21 -53.92 18.04
C ASP A 259 -9.85 -53.08 19.29
N ALA A 260 -8.69 -53.35 19.91
CA ALA A 260 -8.27 -52.66 21.13
C ALA A 260 -7.63 -51.27 20.88
N HIS A 261 -6.89 -51.09 19.77
CA HIS A 261 -6.04 -49.90 19.57
C HIS A 261 -6.15 -49.26 18.17
N GLY A 262 -7.08 -49.72 17.34
CA GLY A 262 -7.27 -49.25 15.97
C GLY A 262 -6.33 -49.92 14.97
N ILE A 263 -5.03 -49.62 15.01
CA ILE A 263 -4.02 -50.20 14.09
C ILE A 263 -2.85 -50.75 14.90
N CYS A 264 -2.59 -52.05 14.80
CA CYS A 264 -1.51 -52.73 15.50
C CYS A 264 -0.84 -53.78 14.64
N TYR A 265 0.46 -53.94 14.85
CA TYR A 265 1.13 -55.19 14.50
C TYR A 265 1.05 -56.13 15.70
N ILE A 266 0.59 -57.37 15.48
CA ILE A 266 0.53 -58.41 16.52
C ILE A 266 1.78 -59.27 16.36
N ASN A 267 2.68 -59.22 17.34
CA ASN A 267 3.88 -60.04 17.36
C ASN A 267 3.52 -61.53 17.45
N PRO A 268 4.42 -62.46 17.07
CA PRO A 268 4.22 -63.90 17.25
C PRO A 268 3.90 -64.32 18.70
N ASN A 269 4.29 -63.50 19.69
CA ASN A 269 3.98 -63.71 21.11
C ASN A 269 2.56 -63.28 21.50
N GLY A 270 1.75 -62.80 20.56
CA GLY A 270 0.43 -62.22 20.83
C GLY A 270 0.46 -60.79 21.39
N GLU A 271 1.64 -60.18 21.51
CA GLU A 271 1.78 -58.80 21.98
C GLU A 271 1.42 -57.78 20.90
N HIS A 272 0.63 -56.76 21.28
CA HIS A 272 0.22 -55.71 20.37
C HIS A 272 1.23 -54.55 20.36
N VAL A 273 1.78 -54.25 19.19
CA VAL A 273 2.60 -53.06 18.96
C VAL A 273 1.75 -52.00 18.27
N GLN A 274 1.38 -50.95 19.00
CA GLN A 274 0.57 -49.86 18.44
C GLN A 274 1.32 -49.11 17.33
N MET A 275 0.67 -48.94 16.19
CA MET A 275 1.25 -48.27 15.02
C MET A 275 1.01 -46.77 15.07
N ASN A 276 2.04 -46.00 15.46
CA ASN A 276 2.03 -44.54 15.33
C ASN A 276 2.40 -44.10 13.91
N HIS A 277 2.23 -42.82 13.60
CA HIS A 277 2.54 -42.26 12.27
C HIS A 277 3.99 -42.53 11.83
N ILE A 278 4.95 -42.51 12.76
CA ILE A 278 6.37 -42.74 12.45
C ILE A 278 6.61 -44.20 12.03
N ARG A 279 6.03 -45.16 12.77
CA ARG A 279 6.11 -46.60 12.46
C ARG A 279 5.41 -46.93 11.15
N LEU A 280 4.23 -46.36 10.93
CA LEU A 280 3.48 -46.52 9.66
C LEU A 280 4.27 -45.95 8.49
N SER A 281 4.88 -44.77 8.62
CA SER A 281 5.71 -44.20 7.57
C SER A 281 6.94 -45.05 7.27
N ALA A 282 7.65 -45.54 8.29
CA ALA A 282 8.81 -46.42 8.10
C ALA A 282 8.43 -47.76 7.43
N TRP A 283 7.28 -48.33 7.81
CA TRP A 283 6.77 -49.56 7.20
C TRP A 283 6.28 -49.33 5.77
N GLY A 284 5.52 -48.26 5.52
CA GLY A 284 5.09 -47.87 4.17
C GLY A 284 6.27 -47.63 3.22
N SER A 285 7.33 -46.97 3.68
CA SER A 285 8.59 -46.87 2.92
C SER A 285 9.26 -48.23 2.69
N GLY A 286 9.20 -49.14 3.66
CA GLY A 286 9.67 -50.53 3.50
C GLY A 286 8.91 -51.29 2.42
N VAL A 287 7.59 -51.07 2.31
CA VAL A 287 6.73 -51.65 1.27
C VAL A 287 7.07 -51.07 -0.10
N VAL A 288 7.17 -49.74 -0.23
CA VAL A 288 7.54 -49.08 -1.51
C VAL A 288 8.93 -49.53 -1.98
N ALA A 289 9.86 -49.76 -1.05
CA ALA A 289 11.19 -50.31 -1.35
C ALA A 289 11.21 -51.83 -1.62
N GLY A 290 10.07 -52.53 -1.59
CA GLY A 290 9.98 -53.97 -1.82
C GLY A 290 10.57 -54.85 -0.71
N ARG A 291 10.85 -54.27 0.47
CA ARG A 291 11.42 -54.99 1.63
C ARG A 291 10.36 -55.61 2.54
N CYS A 292 9.12 -55.15 2.43
CA CYS A 292 7.98 -55.65 3.18
C CYS A 292 6.77 -55.77 2.26
N LYS A 293 5.81 -56.60 2.63
CA LYS A 293 4.48 -56.59 2.01
C LYS A 293 3.49 -55.84 2.91
N PRO A 294 2.40 -55.26 2.37
CA PRO A 294 1.37 -54.63 3.20
C PRO A 294 0.65 -55.63 4.12
N ASP A 295 0.49 -56.87 3.66
CA ASP A 295 -0.20 -57.98 4.34
C ASP A 295 0.73 -58.85 5.20
N GLY A 296 2.04 -58.71 5.01
CA GLY A 296 3.05 -59.43 5.78
C GLY A 296 3.52 -58.64 7.01
N PRO A 297 4.15 -59.30 8.00
CA PRO A 297 4.72 -58.61 9.15
C PRO A 297 5.80 -57.58 8.70
N PRO A 298 6.05 -56.51 9.49
CA PRO A 298 7.18 -55.62 9.24
C PRO A 298 8.50 -56.40 9.22
N SER A 299 9.46 -55.96 8.41
CA SER A 299 10.79 -56.60 8.37
C SER A 299 11.44 -56.62 9.77
N ALA A 300 12.24 -57.65 10.05
CA ALA A 300 12.96 -57.79 11.32
C ALA A 300 13.77 -56.54 11.70
N ASP A 301 14.38 -55.86 10.73
CA ASP A 301 15.13 -54.62 10.94
C ASP A 301 14.26 -53.47 11.46
N LEU A 302 13.04 -53.33 10.93
CA LEU A 302 12.07 -52.33 11.41
C LEU A 302 11.60 -52.65 12.83
N LEU A 303 11.35 -53.92 13.12
CA LEU A 303 10.96 -54.36 14.46
C LEU A 303 12.07 -54.09 15.48
N ALA A 304 13.32 -54.41 15.14
CA ALA A 304 14.48 -54.09 15.97
C ALA A 304 14.64 -52.58 16.19
N ALA A 305 14.40 -51.76 15.15
CA ALA A 305 14.43 -50.31 15.27
C ALA A 305 13.32 -49.77 16.21
N TRP A 306 12.15 -50.40 16.25
CA TRP A 306 11.05 -49.96 17.12
C TRP A 306 11.20 -50.37 18.58
N THR A 307 11.87 -51.51 18.85
CA THR A 307 12.05 -52.07 20.19
C THR A 307 13.34 -51.63 20.87
N SER A 308 14.38 -51.28 20.11
CA SER A 308 15.70 -50.88 20.64
C SER A 308 15.70 -49.63 21.52
N GLY A 309 14.56 -48.97 21.73
CA GLY A 309 14.43 -47.75 22.57
C GLY A 309 15.20 -46.54 22.04
N ARG A 310 15.97 -46.71 20.97
CA ARG A 310 16.63 -45.65 20.26
C ARG A 310 15.52 -44.90 19.50
N PRO A 311 15.26 -43.62 19.79
CA PRO A 311 14.37 -42.86 18.93
C PRO A 311 14.92 -43.02 17.53
N ALA A 312 14.08 -43.38 16.56
CA ALA A 312 14.42 -43.43 15.15
C ALA A 312 14.74 -42.00 14.69
N SER A 313 15.87 -41.48 15.17
CA SER A 313 16.42 -40.18 14.93
C SER A 313 17.15 -40.29 13.61
N THR A 314 16.38 -40.37 12.53
CA THR A 314 16.79 -39.66 11.34
C THR A 314 16.59 -38.17 11.63
N SER A 315 17.43 -37.62 12.50
CA SER A 315 17.73 -36.20 12.53
C SER A 315 18.48 -35.87 11.23
N ARG A 316 17.82 -36.07 10.09
CA ARG A 316 18.10 -35.19 8.95
C ARG A 316 17.70 -33.83 9.47
N ALA A 317 18.69 -32.93 9.58
CA ALA A 317 18.43 -31.53 9.81
C ALA A 317 17.27 -31.15 8.90
N ARG A 318 16.17 -30.66 9.49
CA ARG A 318 14.90 -30.38 8.82
C ARG A 318 15.02 -29.12 7.96
N GLY A 319 16.13 -28.97 7.24
CA GLY A 319 16.31 -28.06 6.13
C GLY A 319 15.50 -28.62 4.97
N ARG A 320 14.38 -27.96 4.72
CA ARG A 320 13.41 -28.26 3.67
C ARG A 320 14.11 -28.26 2.30
N THR A 321 14.36 -29.43 1.72
CA THR A 321 14.41 -29.54 0.26
C THR A 321 12.99 -29.24 -0.23
N GLY A 322 12.83 -28.11 -0.91
CA GLY A 322 11.59 -27.73 -1.56
C GLY A 322 11.15 -28.73 -2.64
N PRO A 323 9.99 -28.50 -3.28
CA PRO A 323 9.35 -29.47 -4.18
C PRO A 323 10.04 -29.65 -5.54
N HIS A 324 11.35 -29.44 -5.64
CA HIS A 324 12.23 -29.90 -6.72
C HIS A 324 13.70 -29.73 -6.28
N PRO A 325 14.37 -30.75 -5.69
CA PRO A 325 15.81 -30.82 -5.85
C PRO A 325 16.07 -31.23 -7.30
N GLU A 326 16.53 -30.31 -8.15
CA GLU A 326 17.06 -30.67 -9.46
C GLU A 326 18.09 -31.78 -9.27
N ALA A 327 17.86 -32.92 -9.93
CA ALA A 327 18.75 -34.06 -9.88
C ALA A 327 20.10 -33.65 -10.49
N PRO A 328 21.24 -33.82 -9.79
CA PRO A 328 22.53 -33.68 -10.44
C PRO A 328 22.67 -34.76 -11.50
N ALA A 329 22.97 -34.34 -12.72
CA ALA A 329 23.22 -35.24 -13.84
C ALA A 329 24.25 -36.30 -13.47
N THR A 330 23.93 -37.54 -13.78
CA THR A 330 24.79 -38.71 -13.70
C THR A 330 26.13 -38.45 -14.38
N SER A 331 27.19 -38.29 -13.60
CA SER A 331 28.56 -38.52 -14.04
C SER A 331 29.12 -39.72 -13.27
N SER A 332 29.38 -40.79 -14.01
CA SER A 332 29.99 -42.01 -13.52
C SER A 332 31.49 -41.80 -13.29
N GLN A 333 31.87 -41.36 -12.10
CA GLN A 333 33.25 -41.48 -11.62
C GLN A 333 33.29 -41.49 -10.09
N PRO A 334 34.02 -42.42 -9.44
CA PRO A 334 34.19 -42.41 -7.99
C PRO A 334 35.24 -41.37 -7.58
N PRO A 335 34.92 -40.36 -6.74
CA PRO A 335 35.94 -39.46 -6.21
C PRO A 335 36.61 -40.06 -4.96
N PRO A 336 37.91 -39.75 -4.71
CA PRO A 336 38.60 -40.18 -3.51
C PRO A 336 38.04 -39.47 -2.26
N ALA A 337 37.98 -40.21 -1.15
CA ALA A 337 37.51 -39.75 0.14
C ALA A 337 38.29 -38.50 0.59
N THR A 338 37.65 -37.33 0.47
CA THR A 338 38.17 -36.06 0.97
C THR A 338 37.42 -35.72 2.24
N ASP A 339 38.17 -35.60 3.33
CA ASP A 339 37.65 -35.44 4.69
C ASP A 339 37.24 -33.99 4.94
N TYR A 340 35.97 -33.67 4.64
CA TYR A 340 35.39 -32.33 4.75
C TYR A 340 35.41 -31.76 6.18
N ALA A 341 35.60 -32.60 7.21
CA ALA A 341 35.73 -32.17 8.60
C ALA A 341 37.03 -31.38 8.84
N ALA A 342 38.12 -31.73 8.14
CA ALA A 342 39.42 -31.05 8.28
C ALA A 342 39.43 -29.65 7.63
N LEU A 343 38.72 -29.48 6.51
CA LEU A 343 38.60 -28.19 5.82
C LEU A 343 37.78 -27.16 6.62
N LEU A 344 36.77 -27.61 7.35
CA LEU A 344 35.89 -26.72 8.12
C LEU A 344 36.56 -26.20 9.40
N LEU A 345 37.46 -26.98 10.00
CA LEU A 345 38.25 -26.58 11.18
C LEU A 345 39.41 -25.63 10.85
N GLN A 346 39.89 -25.58 9.60
CA GLN A 346 40.95 -24.67 9.18
C GLN A 346 40.46 -23.26 8.78
N ALA A 347 39.15 -23.06 8.54
CA ALA A 347 38.61 -21.77 8.09
C ALA A 347 38.26 -20.80 9.23
N ILE A 348 38.22 -21.27 10.49
CA ILE A 348 37.77 -20.48 11.64
C ILE A 348 38.79 -19.40 12.10
N PRO A 349 40.13 -19.62 12.06
CA PRO A 349 41.08 -18.60 12.50
C PRO A 349 41.16 -17.37 11.57
N ALA A 350 40.85 -17.51 10.28
CA ALA A 350 40.94 -16.43 9.29
C ALA A 350 39.82 -15.38 9.45
N LEU A 351 38.66 -15.77 9.99
CA LEU A 351 37.52 -14.88 10.19
C LEU A 351 37.66 -13.99 11.44
N VAL A 352 38.44 -14.41 12.44
CA VAL A 352 38.63 -13.62 13.68
C VAL A 352 39.68 -12.51 13.49
N GLY A 353 40.63 -12.67 12.57
CA GLY A 353 41.65 -11.65 12.26
C GLY A 353 41.13 -10.44 11.47
N ALA A 354 40.09 -10.63 10.63
CA ALA A 354 39.60 -9.58 9.74
C ALA A 354 38.79 -8.47 10.44
N PHE A 355 38.28 -8.71 11.65
CA PHE A 355 37.48 -7.72 12.40
C PHE A 355 38.31 -6.83 13.34
N ALA A 356 39.59 -7.14 13.56
CA ALA A 356 40.43 -6.39 14.50
C ALA A 356 41.26 -5.26 13.86
N SER A 357 41.37 -5.20 12.52
CA SER A 357 42.36 -4.34 11.84
C SER A 357 41.81 -3.12 11.10
N ASN A 358 40.49 -2.85 11.13
CA ASN A 358 39.92 -1.75 10.33
C ASN A 358 39.62 -0.44 11.10
N SER A 359 40.12 -0.31 12.33
CA SER A 359 40.10 0.96 13.07
C SER A 359 41.41 1.72 12.86
N GLY A 360 41.48 2.52 11.80
CA GLY A 360 42.47 3.59 11.73
C GLY A 360 42.90 4.01 10.33
N ARG A 361 42.68 5.30 10.03
CA ARG A 361 43.28 6.14 8.99
C ARG A 361 42.68 6.07 7.58
N ASN A 362 41.91 7.11 7.21
CA ASN A 362 42.36 8.25 6.37
C ASN A 362 41.14 8.87 5.63
N THR A 363 40.71 10.10 5.97
CA THR A 363 41.06 11.43 5.42
C THR A 363 40.11 11.95 4.34
N ASN A 364 39.48 13.08 4.65
CA ASN A 364 39.08 14.19 3.77
C ASN A 364 38.22 13.91 2.53
N ILE A 365 36.89 13.96 2.69
CA ILE A 365 36.04 14.68 1.73
C ILE A 365 35.04 15.52 2.54
N THR A 366 35.18 16.83 2.39
CA THR A 366 34.28 17.88 2.88
C THR A 366 32.93 17.74 2.16
N GLN A 367 31.98 17.06 2.78
CA GLN A 367 30.56 17.26 2.51
C GLN A 367 30.00 18.23 3.53
N THR A 368 29.65 19.41 3.04
CA THR A 368 28.92 20.45 3.74
C THR A 368 27.61 19.87 4.25
N THR A 369 27.57 19.50 5.53
CA THR A 369 26.33 19.15 6.23
C THR A 369 25.50 20.43 6.35
N SER A 370 24.55 20.62 5.44
CA SER A 370 23.39 21.45 5.73
C SER A 370 22.70 20.81 6.92
N ALA A 371 22.79 21.49 8.07
CA ALA A 371 22.04 21.17 9.28
C ALA A 371 20.56 21.11 8.93
N THR A 372 20.07 19.91 8.62
CA THR A 372 18.65 19.64 8.57
C THR A 372 18.24 19.64 10.02
N LEU A 373 17.67 20.76 10.46
CA LEU A 373 16.88 20.84 11.68
C LEU A 373 15.91 19.66 11.65
N THR A 374 16.23 18.63 12.42
CA THR A 374 15.31 17.55 12.77
C THR A 374 14.24 18.21 13.61
N VAL A 375 13.26 18.83 12.93
CA VAL A 375 12.00 19.20 13.54
C VAL A 375 11.48 17.88 14.09
N PRO A 376 11.28 17.74 15.42
CA PRO A 376 10.61 16.58 15.97
C PRO A 376 9.36 16.38 15.13
N ALA A 377 9.10 15.15 14.69
CA ALA A 377 7.81 14.82 14.12
C ALA A 377 6.78 15.06 15.22
N GLU A 378 6.33 16.31 15.35
CA GLU A 378 5.06 16.63 15.92
C GLU A 378 4.11 15.75 15.14
N ASN A 379 3.64 14.71 15.81
CA ASN A 379 2.37 14.11 15.54
C ASN A 379 1.43 15.31 15.49
N ILE A 380 1.21 15.84 14.28
CA ILE A 380 0.10 16.73 14.01
C ILE A 380 -1.08 15.79 14.20
N ASN A 381 -1.45 15.61 15.48
CA ASN A 381 -2.80 15.43 15.91
C ASN A 381 -3.51 16.54 15.14
N TRP A 382 -4.07 16.18 13.99
CA TRP A 382 -5.14 16.96 13.41
C TRP A 382 -6.06 17.14 14.59
N ASN A 383 -6.10 18.37 15.13
CA ASN A 383 -6.99 18.77 16.20
C ASN A 383 -8.38 18.43 15.72
N SER A 384 -8.75 17.19 16.01
CA SER A 384 -9.90 16.54 15.45
C SER A 384 -10.99 17.24 16.21
N SER A 385 -11.75 18.06 15.50
CA SER A 385 -12.95 18.69 16.04
C SER A 385 -13.64 17.63 16.90
N PRO A 386 -14.02 17.97 18.14
CA PRO A 386 -14.67 17.02 19.03
C PRO A 386 -15.81 16.33 18.27
N PRO A 387 -16.06 15.03 18.52
CA PRO A 387 -17.17 14.36 17.88
C PRO A 387 -18.44 15.20 18.09
N PRO A 388 -19.27 15.41 17.04
CA PRO A 388 -20.51 16.14 17.18
C PRO A 388 -21.39 15.50 18.26
N SER A 389 -22.30 16.29 18.83
CA SER A 389 -23.31 15.76 19.75
C SER A 389 -24.22 14.78 19.00
N LEU A 390 -24.76 13.76 19.68
CA LEU A 390 -25.64 12.75 19.07
C LEU A 390 -26.84 13.39 18.33
N GLU A 391 -27.34 14.53 18.81
CA GLU A 391 -28.47 15.26 18.21
C GLU A 391 -28.09 15.99 16.90
N ASP A 392 -26.82 16.40 16.77
CA ASP A 392 -26.28 17.10 15.61
C ASP A 392 -25.70 16.15 14.55
N GLU A 393 -25.58 14.85 14.85
CA GLU A 393 -24.87 13.90 14.01
C GLU A 393 -25.48 13.73 12.63
N LEU A 394 -26.79 13.62 12.56
CA LEU A 394 -27.50 13.52 11.29
C LEU A 394 -27.23 14.76 10.42
N GLU A 395 -27.31 15.94 11.02
CA GLU A 395 -27.11 17.20 10.32
C GLU A 395 -25.67 17.36 9.83
N LYS A 396 -24.66 17.08 10.68
CA LYS A 396 -23.25 17.14 10.28
C LYS A 396 -22.89 16.08 9.24
N CYS A 397 -23.49 14.89 9.33
CA CYS A 397 -23.32 13.84 8.33
C CYS A 397 -23.88 14.27 6.97
N LEU A 398 -25.10 14.80 6.94
CA LEU A 398 -25.75 15.29 5.71
C LEU A 398 -25.02 16.51 5.12
N GLN A 399 -24.57 17.47 5.94
CA GLN A 399 -23.72 18.58 5.48
C GLN A 399 -22.41 18.09 4.86
N ALA A 400 -21.76 17.10 5.47
CA ALA A 400 -20.56 16.50 4.89
C ALA A 400 -20.85 15.74 3.59
N PHE A 401 -22.01 15.10 3.49
CA PHE A 401 -22.46 14.41 2.27
C PHE A 401 -22.73 15.40 1.13
N SER A 402 -23.42 16.52 1.39
CA SER A 402 -23.70 17.52 0.36
C SER A 402 -22.42 18.12 -0.20
N LEU A 403 -21.45 18.45 0.65
CA LEU A 403 -20.12 18.93 0.25
C LEU A 403 -19.37 17.88 -0.59
N ALA A 404 -19.46 16.59 -0.22
CA ALA A 404 -18.77 15.52 -0.93
C ALA A 404 -19.39 15.16 -2.29
N ARG A 405 -20.69 15.42 -2.49
CA ARG A 405 -21.44 14.98 -3.67
C ARG A 405 -22.05 16.10 -4.50
N GLY A 406 -21.96 17.37 -4.08
CA GLY A 406 -22.55 18.50 -4.77
C GLY A 406 -24.08 18.47 -4.77
N VAL A 407 -24.70 18.02 -3.67
CA VAL A 407 -26.16 18.06 -3.53
C VAL A 407 -26.57 19.49 -3.16
N SER A 408 -27.57 20.04 -3.84
CA SER A 408 -28.10 21.38 -3.56
C SER A 408 -28.58 21.52 -2.12
N GLU A 409 -28.34 22.68 -1.51
CA GLU A 409 -28.72 22.96 -0.11
C GLU A 409 -30.22 22.76 0.15
N ASP A 410 -31.10 23.13 -0.79
CA ASP A 410 -32.55 22.96 -0.65
C ASP A 410 -32.98 21.49 -0.56
N ALA A 411 -32.40 20.64 -1.42
CA ALA A 411 -32.64 19.20 -1.38
C ALA A 411 -32.11 18.59 -0.07
N LEU A 412 -30.98 19.08 0.43
CA LEU A 412 -30.41 18.63 1.70
C LEU A 412 -31.29 19.03 2.89
N ALA A 413 -31.78 20.28 2.91
CA ALA A 413 -32.64 20.79 3.97
C ALA A 413 -33.95 19.99 4.05
N THR A 414 -34.52 19.66 2.89
CA THR A 414 -35.72 18.81 2.79
C THR A 414 -35.44 17.40 3.30
N ALA A 415 -34.35 16.77 2.86
CA ALA A 415 -33.96 15.44 3.30
C ALA A 415 -33.69 15.39 4.82
N LEU A 416 -32.98 16.39 5.36
CA LEU A 416 -32.69 16.50 6.79
C LEU A 416 -33.98 16.62 7.61
N SER A 417 -34.92 17.47 7.19
CA SER A 417 -36.20 17.64 7.89
C SER A 417 -37.02 16.34 7.94
N ASN A 418 -37.13 15.64 6.80
CA ASN A 418 -37.89 14.40 6.70
C ASN A 418 -37.23 13.25 7.49
N LEU A 419 -35.91 13.08 7.37
CA LEU A 419 -35.17 12.04 8.09
C LEU A 419 -35.18 12.27 9.60
N ARG A 420 -35.03 13.53 10.05
CA ARG A 420 -35.12 13.90 11.47
C ARG A 420 -36.53 13.65 12.02
N ARG A 421 -37.58 13.94 11.25
CA ARG A 421 -38.98 13.68 11.64
C ARG A 421 -39.29 12.18 11.74
N ALA A 422 -38.57 11.35 11.02
CA ALA A 422 -38.69 9.89 11.07
C ALA A 422 -37.67 9.24 12.02
N ASP A 423 -37.02 10.02 12.89
CA ASP A 423 -36.04 9.57 13.89
C ASP A 423 -34.88 8.73 13.32
N TYR A 424 -34.45 9.04 12.08
CA TYR A 424 -33.28 8.39 11.48
C TYR A 424 -31.97 8.93 12.05
N SER A 425 -31.09 8.02 12.44
CA SER A 425 -29.68 8.29 12.72
C SER A 425 -28.78 7.88 11.54
N PRO A 426 -27.54 8.39 11.43
CA PRO A 426 -26.61 8.01 10.36
C PRO A 426 -26.36 6.50 10.25
N ASP A 427 -26.30 5.78 11.36
CA ASP A 427 -26.19 4.32 11.42
C ASP A 427 -27.49 3.62 10.98
N ALA A 428 -28.68 4.12 11.35
CA ALA A 428 -29.94 3.57 10.84
C ALA A 428 -30.07 3.73 9.31
N ILE A 429 -29.58 4.85 8.75
CA ILE A 429 -29.56 5.08 7.29
C ILE A 429 -28.68 4.04 6.57
N CYS A 430 -27.64 3.50 7.21
CA CYS A 430 -26.84 2.43 6.63
C CYS A 430 -27.64 1.15 6.39
N GLU A 431 -28.57 0.83 7.27
CA GLU A 431 -29.31 -0.43 7.24
C GLU A 431 -30.64 -0.30 6.49
N ALA A 432 -31.21 0.91 6.44
CA ALA A 432 -32.50 1.19 5.83
C ALA A 432 -32.64 0.77 4.36
N ASP A 433 -33.87 0.44 3.97
CA ASP A 433 -34.24 0.11 2.59
C ASP A 433 -34.10 1.33 1.66
N ILE A 434 -33.64 1.09 0.44
CA ILE A 434 -33.37 2.15 -0.55
C ILE A 434 -34.67 2.83 -0.99
N GLY A 435 -35.74 2.05 -1.19
CA GLY A 435 -37.05 2.59 -1.61
C GLY A 435 -37.59 3.55 -0.57
N HIS A 436 -37.55 3.15 0.70
CA HIS A 436 -38.02 3.97 1.80
C HIS A 436 -37.16 5.24 2.02
N LEU A 437 -35.83 5.13 1.93
CA LEU A 437 -34.95 6.30 2.00
C LEU A 437 -35.18 7.27 0.83
N ARG A 438 -35.49 6.76 -0.37
CA ARG A 438 -35.83 7.59 -1.53
C ARG A 438 -37.11 8.38 -1.29
N GLU A 439 -38.12 7.74 -0.72
CA GLU A 439 -39.40 8.38 -0.37
C GLU A 439 -39.22 9.50 0.67
N LEU A 440 -38.40 9.27 1.70
CA LEU A 440 -38.17 10.27 2.75
C LEU A 440 -37.25 11.40 2.31
N SER A 441 -36.16 11.09 1.61
CA SER A 441 -35.12 12.10 1.28
C SER A 441 -35.42 12.89 0.01
N HIS A 442 -36.30 12.40 -0.86
CA HIS A 442 -36.53 12.92 -2.22
C HIS A 442 -35.26 12.98 -3.10
N LEU A 443 -34.19 12.27 -2.71
CA LEU A 443 -32.99 12.14 -3.52
C LEU A 443 -33.19 11.11 -4.62
N SER A 444 -32.45 11.25 -5.73
CA SER A 444 -32.44 10.21 -6.77
C SER A 444 -31.88 8.89 -6.20
N GLU A 445 -32.27 7.76 -6.77
CA GLU A 445 -31.84 6.42 -6.29
C GLU A 445 -30.31 6.28 -6.20
N GLY A 446 -29.58 6.83 -7.19
CA GLY A 446 -28.11 6.86 -7.15
C GLY A 446 -27.55 7.69 -6.00
N GLN A 447 -28.19 8.81 -5.66
CA GLN A 447 -27.82 9.63 -4.51
C GLN A 447 -28.15 8.94 -3.18
N VAL A 448 -29.26 8.20 -3.09
CA VAL A 448 -29.62 7.41 -1.90
C VAL A 448 -28.59 6.30 -1.65
N LEU A 449 -28.19 5.56 -2.70
CA LEU A 449 -27.12 4.57 -2.61
C LEU A 449 -25.79 5.20 -2.16
N ALA A 450 -25.46 6.37 -2.69
CA ALA A 450 -24.27 7.11 -2.31
C ALA A 450 -24.34 7.60 -0.86
N LEU A 451 -25.51 8.06 -0.40
CA LEU A 451 -25.78 8.49 0.97
C LEU A 451 -25.58 7.33 1.94
N LYS A 452 -26.20 6.18 1.68
CA LYS A 452 -26.08 4.97 2.49
C LYS A 452 -24.61 4.55 2.66
N LYS A 453 -23.84 4.48 1.56
CA LYS A 453 -22.40 4.18 1.61
C LYS A 453 -21.61 5.24 2.37
N PHE A 454 -21.95 6.52 2.21
CA PHE A 454 -21.29 7.63 2.90
C PHE A 454 -21.53 7.57 4.41
N CYS A 455 -22.77 7.37 4.85
CA CYS A 455 -23.14 7.23 6.25
C CYS A 455 -22.32 6.12 6.92
N CYS A 456 -22.10 4.97 6.28
CA CYS A 456 -21.36 3.87 6.94
C CYS A 456 -19.88 4.18 7.12
N GLN A 457 -19.28 4.86 6.14
CA GLN A 457 -17.91 5.35 6.26
C GLN A 457 -17.80 6.46 7.31
N TRP A 458 -18.84 7.28 7.43
CA TRP A 458 -18.89 8.38 8.38
C TRP A 458 -19.05 7.88 9.82
N CYS A 459 -19.96 6.93 10.07
CA CYS A 459 -20.12 6.29 11.38
C CYS A 459 -18.82 5.63 11.86
N GLY A 460 -18.16 4.85 10.99
CA GLY A 460 -16.87 4.23 11.35
C GLY A 460 -15.78 5.25 11.70
N LYS A 461 -15.81 6.46 11.11
CA LYS A 461 -14.89 7.55 11.51
C LYS A 461 -15.29 8.17 12.84
N MET A 462 -16.59 8.31 13.13
CA MET A 462 -17.07 8.86 14.40
C MET A 462 -16.80 7.91 15.56
N ASP A 463 -16.94 6.60 15.38
CA ASP A 463 -16.63 5.60 16.41
C ASP A 463 -15.15 5.66 16.81
N VAL A 464 -14.25 5.73 15.82
CA VAL A 464 -12.80 5.88 16.07
C VAL A 464 -12.50 7.20 16.78
N LYS A 465 -13.24 8.28 16.50
CA LYS A 465 -13.08 9.56 17.21
C LYS A 465 -13.57 9.47 18.66
N ARG A 466 -14.75 8.90 18.91
CA ARG A 466 -15.29 8.73 20.26
C ARG A 466 -14.42 7.81 21.11
N ALA A 467 -13.93 6.71 20.53
CA ALA A 467 -13.02 5.79 21.21
C ALA A 467 -11.68 6.42 21.62
N LYS A 468 -11.29 7.54 21.01
CA LYS A 468 -10.11 8.34 21.40
C LYS A 468 -10.42 9.45 22.40
N ALA A 469 -11.68 9.81 22.56
CA ALA A 469 -12.12 10.87 23.47
C ALA A 469 -12.42 10.34 24.89
N VAL A 470 -12.66 9.03 25.02
CA VAL A 470 -12.65 8.27 26.28
C VAL A 470 -11.22 7.93 26.65
#